data_AF-A0A1X7U5L1-F1
#
_entry.id   AF-A0A1X7U5L1-F1
#
_cell.length_a   1.000
_cell.length_b   1.000
_cell.length_c   1.000
_cell.angle_alpha   90.00
_cell.angle_beta   90.00
_cell.angle_gamma   90.00
#
_symmetry.space_group_name_H-M   'P 1'
#
loop_
_entity.id
_entity.type
_entity.pdbx_description
1 polymer ?
#
loop_
_entity_poly.entity_id
_entity_poly.type
_entity_poly.pdbx_seq_one_letter_code
_entity_poly.pdbx_strand_id
1 'polypeptide(L)'
;MLSSLDILDSERGWKSLNCVAHCLQLCLKPGFEIAAISRLMSPARKFIGHFNHSVVATEALKKKQQQMSTDSNCKFKKLMKDCPTRWNSSFLMLQHLIELRWPITAVLADDTVTKRSNRYIDLKGEQWEIASELDKALKPFDVATTAEFKCSS
;
A
#
# COMPACT_ATOMS: atom_id res chain seq x y z
N MET A 1 -9.88 -8.89 -43.70
CA MET A 1 -10.48 -8.87 -42.35
C MET A 1 -9.96 -7.58 -41.72
N LEU A 2 -10.79 -6.54 -41.60
CA LEU A 2 -10.36 -5.30 -40.95
C LEU A 2 -10.06 -5.64 -39.50
N SER A 3 -8.91 -5.19 -38.98
CA SER A 3 -8.64 -5.35 -37.56
C SER A 3 -9.62 -4.48 -36.78
N SER A 4 -9.97 -4.87 -35.55
CA SER A 4 -10.82 -4.04 -34.69
C SER A 4 -10.24 -2.63 -34.48
N LEU A 5 -8.93 -2.45 -34.66
CA LEU A 5 -8.27 -1.16 -34.59
C LEU A 5 -8.57 -0.28 -35.82
N ASP A 6 -8.68 -0.87 -37.02
CA ASP A 6 -9.01 -0.14 -38.25
C ASP A 6 -10.44 0.40 -38.23
N ILE A 7 -11.36 -0.33 -37.58
CA ILE A 7 -12.74 0.11 -37.35
C ILE A 7 -12.76 1.30 -36.38
N LEU A 8 -12.00 1.22 -35.30
CA LEU A 8 -11.93 2.30 -34.30
C LEU A 8 -11.25 3.57 -34.85
N ASP A 9 -10.25 3.44 -35.71
CA ASP A 9 -9.63 4.59 -36.37
C ASP A 9 -10.56 5.22 -37.41
N SER A 10 -11.25 4.42 -38.23
CA SER A 10 -12.15 4.94 -39.27
C SER A 10 -13.43 5.56 -38.72
N GLU A 11 -14.04 5.00 -37.67
CA GLU A 11 -15.29 5.52 -37.10
C GLU A 11 -15.06 6.57 -36.00
N ARG A 12 -13.97 6.48 -35.24
CA ARG A 12 -13.72 7.33 -34.06
C ARG A 12 -12.38 8.06 -34.06
N GLY A 13 -11.50 7.82 -35.03
CA GLY A 13 -10.15 8.41 -35.09
C GLY A 13 -9.19 7.89 -34.02
N TRP A 14 -9.47 6.71 -33.44
CA TRP A 14 -8.67 6.14 -32.36
C TRP A 14 -7.56 5.24 -32.90
N LYS A 15 -6.32 5.75 -32.84
CA LYS A 15 -5.11 5.04 -33.32
C LYS A 15 -4.60 3.96 -32.37
N SER A 16 -5.03 3.97 -31.10
CA SER A 16 -4.70 2.96 -30.10
C SER A 16 -5.75 2.91 -28.99
N LEU A 17 -5.91 1.74 -28.38
CA LEU A 17 -6.66 1.58 -27.14
C LEU A 17 -5.68 1.61 -25.96
N ASN A 18 -5.88 2.55 -25.03
CA ASN A 18 -5.07 2.61 -23.83
C ASN A 18 -5.55 1.56 -22.83
N CYS A 19 -4.61 0.85 -22.20
CA CYS A 19 -4.90 -0.04 -21.09
C CYS A 19 -5.53 0.76 -19.93
N VAL A 20 -6.68 0.33 -19.41
CA VAL A 20 -7.37 0.99 -18.28
C VAL A 20 -6.44 1.14 -17.07
N ALA A 21 -5.63 0.11 -16.78
CA ALA A 21 -4.64 0.18 -15.72
C ALA A 21 -3.58 1.26 -15.95
N HIS A 22 -3.17 1.48 -17.21
CA HIS A 22 -2.24 2.56 -17.57
C HIS A 22 -2.90 3.94 -17.43
N CYS A 23 -4.15 4.10 -17.87
CA CYS A 23 -4.92 5.34 -17.68
C CYS A 23 -5.04 5.69 -16.19
N LEU A 24 -5.42 4.72 -15.34
CA LEU A 24 -5.51 4.91 -13.90
C LEU A 24 -4.16 5.27 -13.27
N GLN A 25 -3.08 4.62 -13.71
CA GLN A 25 -1.72 4.98 -13.28
C GLN A 25 -1.37 6.43 -13.59
N LEU A 26 -1.76 6.94 -14.76
CA LEU A 26 -1.53 8.35 -15.14
C LEU A 26 -2.38 9.31 -14.30
N CYS A 27 -3.63 8.97 -14.01
CA CYS A 27 -4.51 9.82 -13.20
C CYS A 27 -4.15 9.85 -11.71
N LEU A 28 -3.74 8.71 -11.15
CA LEU A 28 -3.49 8.59 -9.71
C LEU A 28 -2.10 9.07 -9.30
N LYS A 29 -1.09 8.96 -10.19
CA LYS A 29 0.29 9.37 -9.88
C LYS A 29 0.40 10.82 -9.37
N PRO A 30 -0.20 11.83 -10.03
CA PRO A 30 -0.20 13.20 -9.51
C PRO A 30 -0.89 13.33 -8.14
N GLY A 31 -1.90 12.48 -7.86
CA GLY A 31 -2.56 12.43 -6.55
C GLY A 31 -1.58 12.06 -5.43
N PHE A 32 -0.68 11.11 -5.67
CA PHE A 32 0.37 10.75 -4.70
C PHE A 32 1.43 11.84 -4.50
N GLU A 33 1.52 12.81 -5.40
CA GLU A 33 2.44 13.96 -5.31
C GLU A 33 1.85 15.12 -4.49
N ILE A 34 0.55 15.08 -4.18
CA ILE A 34 -0.10 16.05 -3.27
C ILE A 34 0.66 16.06 -1.94
N ALA A 35 0.99 17.26 -1.45
CA ALA A 35 1.88 17.46 -0.31
C ALA A 35 1.48 16.65 0.94
N ALA A 36 0.18 16.60 1.26
CA ALA A 36 -0.33 15.82 2.38
C ALA A 36 -0.05 14.31 2.23
N ILE A 37 -0.30 13.74 1.05
CA ILE A 37 -0.06 12.32 0.75
C ILE A 37 1.44 12.03 0.70
N SER A 38 2.23 12.89 0.06
CA SER A 38 3.70 12.73 0.01
C SER A 38 4.34 12.75 1.41
N ARG A 39 3.83 13.61 2.31
CA ARG A 39 4.26 13.68 3.73
C ARG A 39 3.84 12.47 4.57
N LEU A 40 2.88 11.65 4.10
CA LEU A 40 2.59 10.33 4.65
C LEU A 40 3.52 9.26 4.04
N MET A 41 3.60 9.22 2.71
CA MET A 41 4.24 8.12 1.99
C MET A 41 5.75 8.04 2.26
N SER A 42 6.45 9.18 2.35
CA SER A 42 7.89 9.19 2.61
C SER A 42 8.24 8.61 3.99
N PRO A 43 7.62 9.06 5.10
CA PRO A 43 7.76 8.42 6.41
C PRO A 43 7.32 6.95 6.44
N ALA A 44 6.20 6.59 5.80
CA ALA A 44 5.73 5.20 5.76
C ALA A 44 6.76 4.25 5.12
N ARG A 45 7.39 4.65 4.01
CA ARG A 45 8.46 3.87 3.37
C ARG A 45 9.70 3.73 4.25
N LYS A 46 10.11 4.80 4.94
CA LYS A 46 11.24 4.78 5.88
C LYS A 46 10.96 3.87 7.07
N PHE A 47 9.76 3.98 7.63
CA PHE A 47 9.24 3.17 8.71
C PHE A 47 9.29 1.67 8.35
N ILE A 48 8.71 1.29 7.22
CA ILE A 48 8.73 -0.08 6.72
C ILE A 48 10.16 -0.56 6.43
N GLY A 49 11.00 0.33 5.90
CA GLY A 49 12.43 0.08 5.72
C GLY A 49 13.10 -0.32 7.02
N HIS A 50 12.89 0.44 8.10
CA HIS A 50 13.49 0.15 9.41
C HIS A 50 13.13 -1.26 9.91
N PHE A 51 11.85 -1.61 9.90
CA PHE A 51 11.39 -2.94 10.32
C PHE A 51 12.01 -4.04 9.45
N ASN A 52 12.02 -3.86 8.14
CA ASN A 52 12.55 -4.86 7.21
C ASN A 52 14.08 -5.04 7.27
N HIS A 53 14.83 -4.05 7.76
CA HIS A 53 16.28 -4.15 7.96
C HIS A 53 16.66 -4.64 9.36
N SER A 54 15.82 -4.44 10.36
CA SER A 54 16.07 -4.84 11.75
C SER A 54 15.48 -6.22 12.04
N VAL A 55 16.34 -7.22 12.20
CA VAL A 55 15.94 -8.57 12.63
C VAL A 55 15.18 -8.52 13.96
N VAL A 56 15.68 -7.71 14.90
CA VAL A 56 15.06 -7.52 16.23
C VAL A 56 13.65 -6.95 16.10
N ALA A 57 13.45 -5.91 15.28
CA ALA A 57 12.12 -5.32 15.08
C ALA A 57 11.17 -6.27 14.33
N THR A 58 11.67 -7.02 13.35
CA THR A 58 10.89 -8.02 12.60
C THR A 58 10.41 -9.15 13.52
N GLU A 59 11.29 -9.73 14.34
CA GLU A 59 10.91 -10.81 15.26
C GLU A 59 9.97 -10.32 16.36
N ALA A 60 10.18 -9.11 16.87
CA ALA A 60 9.25 -8.50 17.82
C ALA A 60 7.86 -8.29 17.20
N LEU A 61 7.79 -7.80 15.96
CA LEU A 61 6.53 -7.63 15.23
C LEU A 61 5.82 -8.97 15.03
N LYS A 62 6.57 -10.01 14.65
CA LYS A 62 6.04 -11.37 14.52
C LYS A 62 5.44 -11.88 15.83
N LYS A 63 6.16 -11.70 16.94
CA LYS A 63 5.68 -12.08 18.27
C LYS A 63 4.42 -11.31 18.67
N LYS A 64 4.36 -9.99 18.45
CA LYS A 64 3.16 -9.18 18.74
C LYS A 64 1.97 -9.60 17.89
N GLN A 65 2.17 -9.89 16.60
CA GLN A 65 1.09 -10.42 15.74
C GLN A 65 0.52 -11.74 16.27
N GLN A 66 1.39 -12.67 16.67
CA GLN A 66 0.96 -13.95 17.25
C GLN A 66 0.22 -13.77 18.58
N GLN A 67 0.68 -12.86 19.44
CA GLN A 67 0.05 -12.57 20.73
C GLN A 67 -1.31 -11.88 20.61
N MET A 68 -1.49 -11.05 19.59
CA MET A 68 -2.72 -10.29 19.36
C MET A 68 -3.73 -11.01 18.46
N SER A 69 -3.32 -12.11 17.82
CA SER A 69 -4.19 -12.90 16.97
C SER A 69 -5.10 -13.80 17.82
N THR A 70 -6.37 -13.87 17.43
CA THR A 70 -7.32 -14.86 17.95
C THR A 70 -7.21 -16.21 17.22
N ASP A 71 -6.55 -16.24 16.05
CA ASP A 71 -6.29 -17.45 15.27
C ASP A 71 -4.98 -18.10 15.71
N SER A 72 -5.06 -19.38 16.10
CA SER A 72 -3.91 -20.20 16.50
C SER A 72 -2.97 -20.53 15.33
N ASN A 73 -3.45 -20.39 14.08
CA ASN A 73 -2.68 -20.59 12.86
C ASN A 73 -2.20 -19.27 12.22
N CYS A 74 -2.19 -18.18 12.98
CA CYS A 74 -1.77 -16.87 12.50
C CYS A 74 -0.39 -16.91 11.84
N LYS A 75 -0.37 -16.70 10.52
CA LYS A 75 0.86 -16.57 9.74
C LYS A 75 1.39 -15.16 9.89
N PHE A 76 2.70 -15.05 10.11
CA PHE A 76 3.38 -13.76 10.16
C PHE A 76 3.19 -12.96 8.87
N LYS A 77 2.63 -11.76 8.99
CA LYS A 77 2.51 -10.80 7.89
C LYS A 77 3.66 -9.82 7.97
N LYS A 78 4.62 -9.96 7.05
CA LYS A 78 5.74 -9.03 6.91
C LYS A 78 5.28 -7.71 6.30
N LEU A 79 5.87 -6.60 6.75
CA LEU A 79 5.63 -5.29 6.14
C LEU A 79 6.15 -5.26 4.70
N MET A 80 5.30 -4.81 3.78
CA MET A 80 5.59 -4.78 2.35
C MET A 80 6.08 -3.39 1.93
N LYS A 81 7.11 -3.32 1.08
CA LYS A 81 7.51 -2.06 0.43
C LYS A 81 6.72 -1.86 -0.87
N ASP A 82 6.43 -0.61 -1.21
CA ASP A 82 5.83 -0.27 -2.48
C ASP A 82 6.85 -0.21 -3.63
N CYS A 83 6.33 -0.26 -4.86
CA CYS A 83 7.01 0.14 -6.07
C CYS A 83 6.48 1.54 -6.45
N PRO A 84 7.25 2.63 -6.23
CA PRO A 84 6.73 4.00 -6.34
C PRO A 84 6.16 4.37 -7.71
N THR A 85 6.49 3.61 -8.76
CA THR A 85 5.99 3.79 -10.12
C THR A 85 4.64 3.11 -10.37
N ARG A 86 4.12 2.31 -9.41
CA ARG A 86 2.86 1.57 -9.52
C ARG A 86 1.94 1.87 -8.33
N TRP A 87 0.86 2.59 -8.59
CA TRP A 87 -0.06 3.05 -7.55
C TRP A 87 -0.67 1.89 -6.73
N ASN A 88 -1.01 0.75 -7.36
CA ASN A 88 -1.56 -0.42 -6.66
C ASN A 88 -0.58 -0.92 -5.58
N SER A 89 0.73 -0.89 -5.82
CA SER A 89 1.70 -1.35 -4.84
C SER A 89 1.81 -0.40 -3.64
N SER A 90 1.68 0.91 -3.87
CA SER A 90 1.59 1.92 -2.80
C SER A 90 0.30 1.76 -2.00
N PHE A 91 -0.81 1.47 -2.67
CA PHE A 91 -2.09 1.18 -2.04
C PHE A 91 -2.05 -0.08 -1.15
N LEU A 92 -1.55 -1.20 -1.68
CA LEU A 92 -1.43 -2.44 -0.91
C LEU A 92 -0.44 -2.29 0.26
N MET A 93 0.63 -1.52 0.10
CA MET A 93 1.53 -1.17 1.20
C MET A 93 0.78 -0.44 2.32
N LEU A 94 -0.05 0.55 1.98
CA LEU A 94 -0.85 1.29 2.96
C LEU A 94 -1.85 0.39 3.67
N GLN A 95 -2.54 -0.50 2.94
CA GLN A 95 -3.46 -1.48 3.52
C GLN A 95 -2.79 -2.38 4.55
N HIS A 96 -1.65 -2.97 4.20
CA HIS A 96 -0.87 -3.79 5.12
C HIS A 96 -0.41 -2.99 6.35
N LEU A 97 -0.02 -1.72 6.15
CA LEU A 97 0.44 -0.88 7.24
C LEU A 97 -0.71 -0.56 8.23
N ILE A 98 -1.91 -0.27 7.72
CA ILE A 98 -3.11 -0.04 8.53
C ILE A 98 -3.52 -1.31 9.27
N GLU A 99 -3.52 -2.46 8.58
CA GLU A 99 -3.84 -3.75 9.19
C GLU A 99 -2.93 -4.06 10.38
N LEU A 100 -1.63 -3.75 10.24
CA LEU A 100 -0.62 -4.04 11.25
C LEU A 100 -0.42 -2.92 12.27
N ARG A 101 -1.27 -1.89 12.27
CA ARG A 101 -1.14 -0.70 13.14
C ARG A 101 -0.97 -1.09 14.61
N TRP A 102 -1.84 -1.94 15.16
CA TRP A 102 -1.79 -2.30 16.58
C TRP A 102 -0.56 -3.13 16.98
N PRO A 103 -0.19 -4.21 16.25
CA PRO A 103 1.07 -4.90 16.48
C PRO A 103 2.29 -3.98 16.40
N ILE A 104 2.32 -3.07 15.42
CA ILE A 104 3.37 -2.06 15.26
C ILE A 104 3.47 -1.17 16.50
N THR A 105 2.36 -0.55 16.91
CA THR A 105 2.34 0.36 18.07
C THR A 105 2.83 -0.34 19.32
N ALA A 106 2.49 -1.62 19.51
CA ALA A 106 2.98 -2.40 20.65
C ALA A 106 4.47 -2.72 20.58
N VAL A 107 5.07 -2.88 19.39
CA VAL A 107 6.53 -3.01 19.24
C VAL A 107 7.24 -1.70 19.59
N LEU A 108 6.68 -0.57 19.16
CA LEU A 108 7.28 0.75 19.39
C LEU A 108 7.18 1.21 20.85
N ALA A 109 6.12 0.78 21.54
CA ALA A 109 5.93 1.03 22.97
C ALA A 109 6.86 0.17 23.85
N ASP A 110 7.38 -0.95 23.33
CA ASP A 110 8.26 -1.86 24.06
C ASP A 110 9.70 -1.32 24.11
N ASP A 111 10.08 -0.76 25.27
CA ASP A 111 11.41 -0.19 25.51
C ASP A 111 12.55 -1.23 25.41
N THR A 112 12.25 -2.53 25.50
CA THR A 112 13.25 -3.59 25.34
C THR A 112 13.61 -3.85 23.88
N VAL A 113 12.72 -3.48 22.96
CA VAL A 113 12.86 -3.69 21.51
C VAL A 113 13.20 -2.38 20.81
N THR A 114 12.46 -1.32 21.13
CA THR A 114 12.57 -0.01 20.48
C THR A 114 13.14 1.00 21.48
N LYS A 115 14.41 1.37 21.30
CA LYS A 115 15.02 2.45 22.08
C LYS A 115 14.20 3.73 21.94
N ARG A 116 14.07 4.52 23.01
CA ARG A 116 13.36 5.82 22.96
C ARG A 116 13.83 6.73 21.83
N SER A 117 15.13 6.71 21.53
CA SER A 117 15.74 7.44 20.42
C SER A 117 15.20 7.06 19.04
N ASN A 118 14.55 5.90 18.88
CA ASN A 118 14.01 5.38 17.63
C ASN A 118 12.48 5.51 17.53
N ARG A 119 11.81 6.02 18.57
CA ARG A 119 10.34 6.18 18.55
C ARG A 119 9.85 7.26 17.59
N TYR A 120 10.72 8.20 17.19
CA TYR A 120 10.41 9.17 16.14
C TYR A 120 10.12 8.52 14.77
N ILE A 121 10.46 7.24 14.62
CA ILE A 121 10.23 6.47 13.40
C ILE A 121 8.72 6.21 13.22
N ASP A 122 7.91 6.23 14.29
CA ASP A 122 6.46 6.03 14.22
C ASP A 122 5.74 7.07 13.33
N LEU A 123 4.63 6.63 12.73
CA LEU A 123 3.71 7.54 12.05
C LEU A 123 2.85 8.30 13.07
N LYS A 124 2.70 9.59 12.82
CA LYS A 124 1.84 10.48 13.63
C LYS A 124 0.36 10.13 13.44
N GLY A 125 -0.48 10.53 14.40
CA GLY A 125 -1.94 10.34 14.32
C GLY A 125 -2.56 10.84 13.01
N GLU A 126 -2.23 12.07 12.62
CA GLU A 126 -2.65 12.68 11.34
C GLU A 126 -2.23 11.82 10.13
N GLN A 127 -1.05 11.21 10.15
CA GLN A 127 -0.59 10.35 9.06
C GLN A 127 -1.41 9.05 8.98
N TRP A 128 -1.79 8.47 10.12
CA TRP A 128 -2.70 7.31 10.16
C TRP A 128 -4.11 7.63 9.67
N GLU A 129 -4.60 8.83 9.96
CA GLU A 129 -5.89 9.32 9.46
C GLU A 129 -5.85 9.50 7.94
N ILE A 130 -4.83 10.20 7.42
CA ILE A 130 -4.63 10.34 5.96
C ILE A 130 -4.49 8.97 5.29
N ALA A 131 -3.77 8.03 5.90
CA ALA A 131 -3.64 6.68 5.34
C ALA A 131 -4.99 5.96 5.22
N SER A 132 -5.84 6.12 6.23
CA SER A 132 -7.17 5.50 6.27
C SER A 132 -8.13 6.13 5.27
N GLU A 133 -8.09 7.46 5.10
CA GLU A 133 -8.89 8.14 4.07
C GLU A 133 -8.41 7.82 2.65
N LEU A 134 -7.09 7.73 2.46
CA LEU A 134 -6.50 7.35 1.19
C LEU A 134 -6.82 5.90 0.81
N ASP A 135 -6.84 4.96 1.78
CA ASP A 135 -7.28 3.58 1.55
C ASP A 135 -8.72 3.53 1.03
N LYS A 136 -9.65 4.24 1.69
CA LYS A 136 -11.06 4.32 1.26
C LYS A 136 -11.20 4.89 -0.14
N ALA A 137 -10.45 5.96 -0.45
CA ALA A 137 -10.50 6.62 -1.76
C ALA A 137 -9.93 5.74 -2.88
N LEU A 138 -8.90 4.94 -2.59
CA LEU A 138 -8.22 4.11 -3.60
C LEU A 138 -8.86 2.73 -3.79
N LYS A 139 -9.60 2.22 -2.79
CA LYS A 139 -10.24 0.90 -2.83
C LYS A 139 -11.09 0.64 -4.08
N PRO A 140 -11.94 1.56 -4.57
CA PRO A 140 -12.75 1.33 -5.76
C PRO A 140 -11.91 1.12 -7.02
N PHE A 141 -10.80 1.85 -7.15
CA PHE A 141 -9.90 1.70 -8.29
C PHE A 141 -9.18 0.34 -8.27
N ASP A 142 -8.84 -0.14 -7.08
CA ASP A 142 -8.13 -1.43 -6.96
C ASP A 142 -9.06 -2.58 -7.32
N VAL A 143 -10.30 -2.52 -6.83
CA VAL A 143 -11.37 -3.45 -7.22
C VAL A 143 -11.61 -3.39 -8.72
N ALA A 144 -11.72 -2.21 -9.34
CA ALA A 144 -11.90 -2.09 -10.78
C ALA A 144 -10.76 -2.74 -11.57
N THR A 145 -9.51 -2.55 -11.15
CA THR A 145 -8.35 -3.14 -11.83
C THR A 145 -8.12 -4.64 -11.57
N THR A 146 -8.67 -5.19 -10.49
CA THR A 146 -8.50 -6.61 -10.12
C THR A 146 -9.74 -7.47 -10.43
N ALA A 147 -10.93 -6.88 -10.47
CA ALA A 147 -12.17 -7.56 -10.82
C ALA A 147 -12.22 -7.96 -12.31
N GLU A 148 -11.57 -7.20 -13.19
CA GLU A 148 -11.49 -7.53 -14.62
C GLU A 148 -10.67 -8.80 -14.95
N PHE A 149 -9.98 -9.40 -13.96
CA PHE A 149 -9.24 -10.66 -14.12
C PHE A 149 -9.90 -11.87 -13.45
N LYS A 150 -11.11 -11.74 -12.88
CA LYS A 150 -11.86 -12.86 -12.28
C LYS A 150 -12.98 -13.40 -13.17
N CYS A 151 -12.86 -13.25 -14.49
CA CYS A 151 -13.69 -14.00 -15.42
C CYS A 151 -12.90 -15.20 -15.95
N SER A 152 -13.33 -16.40 -15.56
CA SER A 152 -12.85 -17.74 -15.98
C SER A 152 -11.68 -18.34 -15.18
N SER A 153 -12.01 -19.07 -14.13
CA SER A 153 -11.29 -20.29 -13.71
C SER A 153 -12.32 -21.29 -13.20
#